data_AF-A0AAN4HD77-F1
#
_entry.id   AF-A0AAN4HD77-F1
#
_cell.length_a   1.000
_cell.length_b   1.000
_cell.length_c   1.000
_cell.angle_alpha   90.00
_cell.angle_beta   90.00
_cell.angle_gamma   90.00
#
_symmetry.space_group_name_H-M   'P 1'
#
loop_
_entity.id
_entity.type
_entity.pdbx_description
1 polymer ?
#
loop_
_entity_poly.entity_id
_entity_poly.type
_entity_poly.pdbx_seq_one_letter_code
_entity_poly.pdbx_strand_id
1 'polypeptide(L)'
;MIPEISSLLTKHYIKAGFTAEEYIVLNAYLNHSKVFQDKHNLDEVAEMTGKTLNEIQDILENLLKKELINMDPEKETIDLLTLHNRLHELDFEAKTINKRIFDSINDSRHFSSDPYYQHFGQVTLVPFTDGGIGVTSGTNRLYGDLMWSRNDMEKLANEILDLVEKIDQTRIDEYNNDLKEKRRIEREQQRIAYEERKAQREQPVKPKHGYVVLIRLYPSGHYKFTYTVSADLNGKINRLKEEYGNNVEIVHSVETYDTLKFYHQFAKKQFSNRLIEKTLYQLTEEDVQFFKDEKYPANAMDWLEGSRVK
;
A
#
# COMPACT_ATOMS: atom_id res chain seq x y z
N MET A 1 8.56 19.64 -4.59
CA MET A 1 7.82 20.75 -3.96
C MET A 1 8.20 22.10 -4.57
N ILE A 2 9.32 22.76 -4.26
CA ILE A 2 9.60 24.12 -4.80
C ILE A 2 9.58 24.20 -6.34
N PRO A 3 10.29 23.34 -7.10
CA PRO A 3 10.27 23.43 -8.58
C PRO A 3 8.88 23.22 -9.17
N GLU A 4 8.05 22.44 -8.47
CA GLU A 4 6.67 22.16 -8.85
C GLU A 4 5.76 23.35 -8.54
N ILE A 5 5.88 23.98 -7.38
CA ILE A 5 5.17 25.23 -7.05
C ILE A 5 5.53 26.31 -8.07
N SER A 6 6.81 26.51 -8.37
CA SER A 6 7.26 27.52 -9.35
C SER A 6 6.70 27.23 -10.75
N SER A 7 6.67 25.95 -11.17
CA SER A 7 6.07 25.53 -12.44
C SER A 7 4.56 25.79 -12.48
N LEU A 8 3.84 25.40 -11.43
CA LEU A 8 2.39 25.62 -11.31
C LEU A 8 2.05 27.11 -11.26
N LEU A 9 2.82 27.89 -10.52
CA LEU A 9 2.68 29.34 -10.44
C LEU A 9 2.88 29.95 -11.82
N THR A 10 3.96 29.61 -12.53
CA THR A 10 4.23 30.09 -13.89
C THR A 10 3.06 29.78 -14.84
N LYS A 11 2.49 28.58 -14.72
CA LYS A 11 1.39 28.13 -15.59
C LYS A 11 0.06 28.80 -15.28
N HIS A 12 -0.22 29.13 -14.01
CA HIS A 12 -1.56 29.51 -13.54
C HIS A 12 -1.65 30.88 -12.86
N TYR A 13 -0.58 31.67 -12.78
CA TYR A 13 -0.58 32.91 -11.98
C TYR A 13 -1.73 33.87 -12.35
N ILE A 14 -2.03 34.05 -13.63
CA ILE A 14 -3.13 34.90 -14.10
C ILE A 14 -4.47 34.37 -13.59
N LYS A 15 -4.72 33.06 -13.75
CA LYS A 15 -5.97 32.42 -13.31
C LYS A 15 -6.10 32.43 -11.79
N ALA A 16 -4.98 32.35 -11.07
CA ALA A 16 -4.93 32.45 -9.62
C ALA A 16 -5.15 33.88 -9.10
N GLY A 17 -5.15 34.90 -9.97
CA GLY A 17 -5.41 36.30 -9.62
C GLY A 17 -4.17 37.15 -9.35
N PHE A 18 -2.97 36.63 -9.64
CA PHE A 18 -1.72 37.38 -9.50
C PHE A 18 -1.50 38.30 -10.70
N THR A 19 -0.95 39.49 -10.45
CA THR A 19 -0.34 40.32 -11.49
C THR A 19 1.02 39.77 -11.91
N ALA A 20 1.56 40.26 -13.03
CA ALA A 20 2.91 39.89 -13.47
C ALA A 20 3.99 40.28 -12.43
N GLU A 21 3.84 41.43 -11.77
CA GLU A 21 4.78 41.86 -10.74
C GLU A 21 4.71 40.99 -9.48
N GLU A 22 3.50 40.67 -9.04
CA GLU A 22 3.25 39.75 -7.92
C GLU A 22 3.83 38.36 -8.19
N TYR A 23 3.65 37.86 -9.43
CA TYR A 23 4.25 36.62 -9.89
C TYR A 23 5.79 36.67 -9.84
N ILE A 24 6.41 37.75 -10.33
CA ILE A 24 7.88 37.88 -10.36
C ILE A 24 8.44 37.83 -8.93
N VAL A 25 7.84 38.58 -8.00
CA VAL A 25 8.26 38.59 -6.59
C VAL A 25 8.05 37.24 -5.94
N LEU A 26 6.89 36.60 -6.14
CA LEU A 26 6.60 35.30 -5.54
C LEU A 26 7.49 34.18 -6.14
N ASN A 27 7.78 34.23 -7.44
CA ASN A 27 8.68 33.27 -8.07
C ASN A 27 10.14 33.48 -7.63
N ALA A 28 10.60 34.72 -7.46
CA ALA A 28 11.91 35.00 -6.86
C ALA A 28 11.95 34.52 -5.40
N TYR A 29 10.87 34.73 -4.64
CA TYR A 29 10.70 34.19 -3.31
C TYR A 29 10.79 32.66 -3.28
N LEU A 30 10.21 31.93 -4.23
CA LEU A 30 10.31 30.47 -4.25
C LEU A 30 11.74 29.98 -4.55
N ASN A 31 12.54 30.75 -5.29
CA ASN A 31 13.85 30.33 -5.77
C ASN A 31 15.03 30.85 -4.94
N HIS A 32 14.79 31.64 -3.88
CA HIS A 32 15.87 32.17 -3.05
C HIS A 32 16.52 31.07 -2.19
N SER A 33 17.81 31.24 -1.88
CA SER A 33 18.67 30.24 -1.23
C SER A 33 18.23 29.80 0.17
N LYS A 34 17.36 30.58 0.84
CA LYS A 34 16.93 30.39 2.23
C LYS A 34 15.44 30.12 2.39
N VAL A 35 14.76 29.65 1.34
CA VAL A 35 13.29 29.47 1.32
C VAL A 35 12.71 28.58 2.43
N PHE A 36 13.54 27.72 3.04
CA PHE A 36 13.13 26.83 4.14
C PHE A 36 13.57 27.28 5.54
N GLN A 37 14.25 28.43 5.66
CA GLN A 37 14.64 28.97 6.97
C GLN A 37 13.45 29.66 7.64
N ASP A 38 13.48 29.80 8.97
CA ASP A 38 12.36 30.33 9.76
C ASP A 38 12.12 31.84 9.57
N LYS A 39 12.92 32.50 8.72
CA LYS A 39 12.80 33.92 8.37
C LYS A 39 12.98 34.15 6.88
N HIS A 40 12.13 34.99 6.31
CA HIS A 40 12.23 35.47 4.93
C HIS A 40 13.58 36.16 4.65
N ASN A 41 14.31 35.70 3.64
CA ASN A 41 15.46 36.44 3.11
C ASN A 41 15.02 37.37 1.96
N LEU A 42 14.39 38.50 2.31
CA LEU A 42 13.91 39.46 1.32
C LEU A 42 15.03 40.20 0.58
N ASP A 43 16.25 40.23 1.14
CA ASP A 43 17.41 40.86 0.49
C ASP A 43 17.77 40.16 -0.82
N GLU A 44 17.79 38.83 -0.82
CA GLU A 44 18.06 38.06 -2.04
C GLU A 44 16.91 38.18 -3.05
N VAL A 45 15.67 38.26 -2.58
CA VAL A 45 14.51 38.52 -3.43
C VAL A 45 14.60 39.90 -4.07
N ALA A 46 15.08 40.91 -3.35
CA ALA A 46 15.37 42.25 -3.86
C ALA A 46 16.42 42.22 -4.96
N GLU A 47 17.53 41.52 -4.76
CA GLU A 47 18.58 41.34 -5.76
C GLU A 47 18.05 40.65 -7.03
N MET A 48 17.25 39.58 -6.88
CA MET A 48 16.72 38.81 -8.01
C MET A 48 15.68 39.57 -8.84
N THR A 49 14.91 40.46 -8.20
CA THR A 49 13.80 41.19 -8.85
C THR A 49 14.18 42.60 -9.27
N GLY A 50 15.29 43.14 -8.77
CA GLY A 50 15.69 44.54 -8.95
C GLY A 50 14.78 45.53 -8.21
N LYS A 51 13.96 45.06 -7.27
CA LYS A 51 13.05 45.89 -6.45
C LYS A 51 13.66 46.19 -5.08
N THR A 52 13.22 47.27 -4.47
CA THR A 52 13.59 47.61 -3.09
C THR A 52 12.86 46.71 -2.08
N LEU A 53 13.39 46.61 -0.86
CA LEU A 53 12.75 45.85 0.22
C LEU A 53 11.32 46.33 0.51
N ASN A 54 11.09 47.65 0.48
CA ASN A 54 9.77 48.23 0.72
C ASN A 54 8.78 47.81 -0.38
N GLU A 55 9.18 47.84 -1.66
CA GLU A 55 8.32 47.40 -2.76
C GLU A 55 7.98 45.90 -2.65
N ILE A 56 8.93 45.07 -2.22
CA ILE A 56 8.68 43.65 -1.99
C ILE A 56 7.71 43.44 -0.84
N GLN A 57 7.91 44.14 0.28
CA GLN A 57 7.00 44.09 1.42
C GLN A 57 5.59 44.52 1.04
N ASP A 58 5.44 45.64 0.32
CA ASP A 58 4.14 46.13 -0.16
C ASP A 58 3.44 45.10 -1.06
N ILE A 59 4.19 44.44 -1.95
CA ILE A 59 3.66 43.38 -2.83
C ILE A 59 3.20 42.17 -2.01
N LEU A 60 4.02 41.69 -1.08
CA LEU A 60 3.67 40.53 -0.24
C LEU A 60 2.48 40.84 0.68
N GLU A 61 2.43 42.03 1.28
CA GLU A 61 1.27 42.50 2.05
C GLU A 61 0.01 42.56 1.20
N ASN A 62 0.09 43.03 -0.04
CA ASN A 62 -1.06 43.06 -0.95
C ASN A 62 -1.53 41.65 -1.28
N LEU A 63 -0.62 40.69 -1.48
CA LEU A 63 -0.96 39.29 -1.70
C LEU A 63 -1.65 38.66 -0.48
N LEU A 64 -1.21 39.00 0.73
CA LEU A 64 -1.87 38.59 1.97
C LEU A 64 -3.27 39.20 2.10
N LYS A 65 -3.42 40.51 1.82
CA LYS A 65 -4.71 41.22 1.85
C LYS A 65 -5.72 40.66 0.84
N LYS A 66 -5.25 40.19 -0.32
CA LYS A 66 -6.07 39.51 -1.33
C LYS A 66 -6.31 38.02 -1.03
N GLU A 67 -5.76 37.52 0.08
CA GLU A 67 -5.81 36.10 0.46
C GLU A 67 -5.24 35.19 -0.64
N LEU A 68 -4.25 35.66 -1.42
CA LEU A 68 -3.59 34.88 -2.48
C LEU A 68 -2.45 34.02 -1.94
N ILE A 69 -1.85 34.44 -0.83
CA ILE A 69 -0.86 33.70 -0.06
C ILE A 69 -1.26 33.74 1.42
N ASN A 70 -0.73 32.80 2.19
CA ASN A 70 -0.88 32.74 3.64
C ASN A 70 0.50 32.78 4.29
N MET A 71 0.56 33.28 5.52
CA MET A 71 1.75 33.12 6.36
C MET A 71 1.67 31.77 7.08
N ASP A 72 2.82 31.14 7.23
CA ASP A 72 3.01 30.00 8.10
C ASP A 72 2.72 30.44 9.55
N PRO A 73 1.90 29.70 10.32
CA PRO A 73 1.57 30.09 11.69
C PRO A 73 2.74 29.94 12.68
N GLU A 74 3.74 29.11 12.36
CA GLU A 74 4.90 28.83 13.21
C GLU A 74 6.14 29.62 12.77
N LYS A 75 6.15 30.11 11.53
CA LYS A 75 7.29 30.80 10.92
C LYS A 75 6.89 32.15 10.37
N GLU A 76 7.81 33.11 10.36
CA GLU A 76 7.63 34.36 9.62
C GLU A 76 7.90 34.12 8.12
N THR A 77 7.26 33.10 7.53
CA THR A 77 7.42 32.72 6.12
C THR A 77 6.08 32.49 5.42
N ILE A 78 6.05 32.44 4.08
CA ILE A 78 4.85 32.06 3.32
C ILE A 78 4.58 30.57 3.51
N ASP A 79 3.31 30.21 3.78
CA ASP A 79 2.85 28.83 3.79
C ASP A 79 2.84 28.26 2.37
N LEU A 80 3.94 27.58 2.04
CA LEU A 80 4.16 26.98 0.73
C LEU A 80 3.23 25.80 0.45
N LEU A 81 2.73 25.12 1.49
CA LEU A 81 1.82 23.99 1.32
C LEU A 81 0.45 24.49 0.89
N THR A 82 -0.06 25.54 1.55
CA THR A 82 -1.32 26.18 1.16
C THR A 82 -1.24 26.75 -0.25
N LEU A 83 -0.13 27.44 -0.59
CA LEU A 83 0.10 27.94 -1.95
C LEU A 83 0.15 26.79 -2.99
N HIS A 84 0.88 25.72 -2.67
CA HIS A 84 0.97 24.54 -3.53
C HIS A 84 -0.40 23.94 -3.82
N ASN A 85 -1.20 23.69 -2.77
CA ASN A 85 -2.51 23.06 -2.90
C ASN A 85 -3.46 23.89 -3.75
N ARG A 86 -3.49 25.21 -3.53
CA ARG A 86 -4.30 26.12 -4.34
C ARG A 86 -3.90 26.11 -5.83
N LEU A 87 -2.61 26.19 -6.12
CA LEU A 87 -2.13 26.17 -7.51
C LEU A 87 -2.37 24.82 -8.17
N HIS A 88 -2.24 23.72 -7.41
CA HIS A 88 -2.53 22.38 -7.88
C HIS A 88 -4.03 22.18 -8.17
N GLU A 89 -4.92 22.71 -7.33
CA GLU A 89 -6.36 22.73 -7.59
C GLU A 89 -6.69 23.45 -8.90
N LEU A 90 -6.06 24.61 -9.16
CA LEU A 90 -6.24 25.34 -10.42
C LEU A 90 -5.75 24.57 -11.64
N ASP A 91 -4.62 23.86 -11.52
CA ASP A 91 -4.10 22.98 -12.57
C ASP A 91 -5.05 21.82 -12.83
N PHE A 92 -5.49 21.16 -11.77
CA PHE A 92 -6.47 20.09 -11.85
C PHE A 92 -7.75 20.60 -12.54
N GLU A 93 -8.29 21.73 -12.11
CA GLU A 93 -9.48 22.35 -12.70
C GLU A 93 -9.32 22.70 -14.18
N ALA A 94 -8.12 23.07 -14.62
CA ALA A 94 -7.82 23.39 -16.01
C ALA A 94 -7.78 22.15 -16.92
N LYS A 95 -7.51 20.96 -16.37
CA LYS A 95 -7.52 19.70 -17.14
C LYS A 95 -8.94 19.34 -17.60
N THR A 96 -9.01 18.68 -18.75
CA THR A 96 -10.20 17.95 -19.22
C THR A 96 -10.53 16.80 -18.26
N ILE A 97 -11.79 16.40 -18.19
CA ILE A 97 -12.23 15.26 -17.38
C ILE A 97 -11.50 13.99 -17.83
N ASN A 98 -11.38 13.75 -19.13
CA ASN A 98 -10.59 12.66 -19.69
C ASN A 98 -9.16 12.61 -19.13
N LYS A 99 -8.45 13.75 -19.11
CA LYS A 99 -7.08 13.81 -18.62
C LYS A 99 -7.00 13.55 -17.10
N ARG A 100 -7.94 14.07 -16.32
CA ARG A 100 -8.02 13.81 -14.87
C ARG A 100 -8.28 12.34 -14.58
N ILE A 101 -9.21 11.71 -15.31
CA ILE A 101 -9.49 10.28 -15.20
C ILE A 101 -8.24 9.48 -15.55
N PHE A 102 -7.57 9.80 -16.64
CA PHE A 102 -6.36 9.11 -17.07
C PHE A 102 -5.23 9.20 -16.04
N ASP A 103 -4.93 10.42 -15.55
CA ASP A 103 -3.91 10.64 -14.52
C ASP A 103 -4.24 9.83 -13.26
N SER A 104 -5.49 9.92 -12.79
CA SER A 104 -5.94 9.21 -11.59
C SER A 104 -5.92 7.69 -11.72
N ILE A 105 -6.20 7.12 -12.91
CA ILE A 105 -6.06 5.68 -13.17
C ILE A 105 -4.60 5.25 -13.07
N ASN A 106 -3.66 6.07 -13.53
CA ASN A 106 -2.24 5.74 -13.41
C ASN A 106 -1.77 5.80 -11.97
N ASP A 107 -2.23 6.80 -11.22
CA ASP A 107 -1.93 6.92 -9.79
C ASP A 107 -2.51 5.74 -9.01
N SER A 108 -3.74 5.30 -9.31
CA SER A 108 -4.40 4.19 -8.62
C SER A 108 -3.68 2.85 -8.77
N ARG A 109 -2.93 2.65 -9.85
CA ARG A 109 -2.13 1.42 -10.04
C ARG A 109 -1.02 1.28 -8.99
N HIS A 110 -0.48 2.40 -8.50
CA HIS A 110 0.53 2.41 -7.44
C HIS A 110 -0.05 2.03 -6.07
N PHE A 111 -1.37 2.16 -5.90
CA PHE A 111 -2.12 1.82 -4.68
C PHE A 111 -3.01 0.58 -4.84
N SER A 112 -2.69 -0.29 -5.80
CA SER A 112 -3.51 -1.46 -6.17
C SER A 112 -3.78 -2.46 -5.03
N SER A 113 -3.05 -2.37 -3.91
CA SER A 113 -3.32 -3.19 -2.71
C SER A 113 -4.40 -2.62 -1.78
N ASP A 114 -4.82 -1.37 -1.95
CA ASP A 114 -5.88 -0.76 -1.14
C ASP A 114 -7.24 -0.88 -1.86
N PRO A 115 -8.17 -1.71 -1.36
CA PRO A 115 -9.49 -1.87 -1.96
C PRO A 115 -10.38 -0.62 -1.84
N TYR A 116 -10.01 0.34 -0.98
CA TYR A 116 -10.76 1.58 -0.79
C TYR A 116 -10.29 2.72 -1.69
N TYR A 117 -9.12 2.60 -2.31
CA TYR A 117 -8.61 3.62 -3.22
C TYR A 117 -9.39 3.59 -4.54
N GLN A 118 -10.17 4.64 -4.81
CA GLN A 118 -10.95 4.78 -6.03
C GLN A 118 -10.40 5.91 -6.89
N HIS A 119 -10.11 5.62 -8.16
CA HIS A 119 -9.66 6.65 -9.10
C HIS A 119 -10.82 7.58 -9.48
N PHE A 120 -10.51 8.78 -9.95
CA PHE A 120 -11.48 9.84 -10.28
C PHE A 120 -12.59 9.36 -11.23
N GLY A 121 -12.25 8.56 -12.25
CA GLY A 121 -13.23 7.97 -13.17
C GLY A 121 -14.15 6.87 -12.60
N GLN A 122 -13.96 6.41 -11.37
CA GLN A 122 -14.91 5.53 -10.68
C GLN A 122 -16.01 6.39 -10.09
N VAL A 123 -17.15 6.41 -10.77
CA VAL A 123 -18.30 7.23 -10.39
C VAL A 123 -19.55 6.38 -10.26
N THR A 124 -20.47 6.86 -9.42
CA THR A 124 -21.83 6.33 -9.35
C THR A 124 -22.78 7.34 -9.99
N LEU A 125 -23.65 6.85 -10.87
CA LEU A 125 -24.70 7.65 -11.50
C LEU A 125 -25.96 7.57 -10.63
N VAL A 126 -26.46 8.73 -10.21
CA VAL A 126 -27.59 8.83 -9.28
C VAL A 126 -28.77 9.51 -9.97
N PRO A 127 -29.92 8.83 -10.13
CA PRO A 127 -31.12 9.43 -10.73
C PRO A 127 -31.79 10.40 -9.75
N PHE A 128 -32.31 11.51 -10.26
CA PHE A 128 -33.04 12.51 -9.48
C PHE A 128 -34.55 12.43 -9.72
N THR A 129 -35.33 12.71 -8.67
CA THR A 129 -36.81 12.67 -8.72
C THR A 129 -37.40 13.65 -9.71
N ASP A 130 -36.73 14.79 -9.90
CA ASP A 130 -37.19 15.90 -10.76
C ASP A 130 -36.65 15.76 -12.20
N GLY A 131 -36.01 14.62 -12.50
CA GLY A 131 -35.35 14.34 -13.78
C GLY A 131 -33.84 14.57 -13.74
N GLY A 132 -33.15 13.90 -14.67
CA GLY A 132 -31.68 13.99 -14.80
C GLY A 132 -30.91 12.93 -13.99
N ILE A 133 -29.60 12.92 -14.21
CA ILE A 133 -28.65 11.99 -13.59
C ILE A 133 -27.48 12.80 -13.06
N GLY A 134 -27.21 12.69 -11.76
CA GLY A 134 -26.03 13.26 -11.12
C GLY A 134 -24.86 12.28 -11.12
N VAL A 135 -23.65 12.82 -10.95
CA VAL A 135 -22.42 12.04 -10.87
C VAL A 135 -21.83 12.22 -9.49
N THR A 136 -21.65 11.12 -8.76
CA THR A 136 -21.00 11.11 -7.44
C THR A 136 -19.69 10.34 -7.52
N SER A 137 -18.68 10.79 -6.80
CA SER A 137 -17.39 10.11 -6.70
C SER A 137 -17.53 8.73 -6.05
N GLY A 138 -16.73 7.79 -6.52
CA GLY A 138 -16.63 6.46 -5.95
C GLY A 138 -17.78 5.52 -6.30
N THR A 139 -17.56 4.24 -6.00
CA THR A 139 -18.50 3.13 -6.16
C THR A 139 -18.58 2.24 -4.91
N ASN A 140 -17.90 2.62 -3.82
CA ASN A 140 -17.88 1.86 -2.58
C ASN A 140 -19.20 1.93 -1.79
N ARG A 141 -20.11 2.83 -2.17
CA ARG A 141 -21.41 3.06 -1.53
C ARG A 141 -22.52 3.07 -2.58
N LEU A 142 -23.75 2.78 -2.16
CA LEU A 142 -24.92 2.68 -3.04
C LEU A 142 -25.15 3.93 -3.90
N TYR A 143 -24.88 5.11 -3.35
CA TYR A 143 -25.03 6.41 -4.02
C TYR A 143 -23.69 7.14 -4.20
N GLY A 144 -22.57 6.40 -4.16
CA GLY A 144 -21.25 6.99 -4.09
C GLY A 144 -21.01 7.83 -2.83
N ASP A 145 -20.04 8.74 -2.93
CA ASP A 145 -19.65 9.68 -1.87
C ASP A 145 -20.23 11.08 -2.15
N LEU A 146 -19.39 12.04 -2.50
CA LEU A 146 -19.78 13.41 -2.76
C LEU A 146 -20.11 13.60 -4.25
N MET A 147 -21.11 14.44 -4.50
CA MET A 147 -21.46 14.86 -5.85
C MET A 147 -20.32 15.67 -6.47
N TRP A 148 -20.09 15.45 -7.76
CA TRP A 148 -19.19 16.29 -8.54
C TRP A 148 -19.70 17.73 -8.59
N SER A 149 -18.77 18.67 -8.79
CA SER A 149 -19.14 20.05 -9.00
C SER A 149 -19.98 20.19 -10.27
N ARG A 150 -20.82 21.23 -10.33
CA ARG A 150 -21.58 21.57 -11.54
C ARG A 150 -20.66 21.67 -12.77
N ASN A 151 -19.50 22.31 -12.63
CA ASN A 151 -18.52 22.48 -13.70
C ASN A 151 -17.97 21.14 -14.20
N ASP A 152 -17.68 20.20 -13.31
CA ASP A 152 -17.16 18.89 -13.70
C ASP A 152 -18.22 18.04 -14.39
N MET A 153 -19.48 18.12 -13.94
CA MET A 153 -20.60 17.45 -14.61
C MET A 153 -20.87 18.06 -15.99
N GLU A 154 -20.83 19.38 -16.14
CA GLU A 154 -20.95 20.06 -17.44
C GLU A 154 -19.81 19.66 -18.40
N LYS A 155 -18.57 19.61 -17.92
CA LYS A 155 -17.42 19.14 -18.72
C LYS A 155 -17.55 17.69 -19.13
N LEU A 156 -17.96 16.81 -18.21
CA LEU A 156 -18.16 15.39 -18.52
C LEU A 156 -19.25 15.21 -19.58
N ALA A 157 -20.37 15.93 -19.46
CA ALA A 157 -21.45 15.88 -20.43
C ALA A 157 -20.96 16.27 -21.83
N ASN A 158 -20.20 17.37 -21.93
CA ASN A 158 -19.62 17.81 -23.20
C ASN A 158 -18.64 16.79 -23.78
N GLU A 159 -17.78 16.18 -22.96
CA GLU A 159 -16.85 15.15 -23.45
C GLU A 159 -17.55 13.88 -23.93
N ILE A 160 -18.66 13.49 -23.29
CA ILE A 160 -19.48 12.36 -23.75
C ILE A 160 -20.17 12.71 -25.07
N LEU A 161 -20.75 13.91 -25.18
CA LEU A 161 -21.38 14.38 -26.44
C LEU A 161 -20.36 14.42 -27.58
N ASP A 162 -19.21 15.04 -27.35
CA ASP A 162 -18.09 15.09 -28.30
C ASP A 162 -17.65 13.70 -28.78
N LEU A 163 -17.70 12.69 -27.91
CA LEU A 163 -17.37 11.32 -28.26
C LEU A 163 -18.46 10.70 -29.13
N VAL A 164 -19.72 10.80 -28.69
CA VAL A 164 -20.90 10.23 -29.38
C VAL A 164 -21.07 10.80 -30.79
N GLU A 165 -20.68 12.06 -31.01
CA GLU A 165 -20.68 12.66 -32.35
C GLU A 165 -19.60 12.09 -33.28
N LYS A 166 -18.52 11.52 -32.73
CA LYS A 166 -17.34 11.04 -33.49
C LYS A 166 -17.29 9.54 -33.69
N ILE A 167 -18.07 8.77 -32.92
CA ILE A 167 -18.09 7.31 -32.96
C ILE A 167 -19.49 6.81 -33.30
N ASP A 168 -19.55 5.73 -34.06
CA ASP A 168 -20.78 5.02 -34.37
C ASP A 168 -20.93 3.77 -33.50
N GLN A 169 -22.07 3.10 -33.64
CA GLN A 169 -22.34 1.86 -32.91
C GLN A 169 -21.32 0.76 -33.27
N THR A 170 -20.86 0.70 -34.52
CA THR A 170 -19.85 -0.27 -34.98
C THR A 170 -18.59 -0.21 -34.13
N ARG A 171 -18.03 1.00 -33.94
CA ARG A 171 -16.84 1.20 -33.10
C ARG A 171 -17.06 0.84 -31.63
N ILE A 172 -18.25 1.12 -31.09
CA ILE A 172 -18.62 0.74 -29.72
C ILE A 172 -18.65 -0.80 -29.59
N ASP A 173 -19.22 -1.48 -30.57
CA ASP A 173 -19.33 -2.94 -30.59
C ASP A 173 -17.95 -3.60 -30.70
N GLU A 174 -17.08 -3.09 -31.58
CA GLU A 174 -15.68 -3.53 -31.70
C GLU A 174 -14.94 -3.41 -30.35
N TYR A 175 -14.99 -2.23 -29.71
CA TYR A 175 -14.38 -2.02 -28.40
C TYR A 175 -14.90 -3.00 -27.33
N ASN A 176 -16.22 -3.20 -27.29
CA ASN A 176 -16.84 -4.09 -26.32
C ASN A 176 -16.49 -5.56 -26.54
N ASN A 177 -16.39 -5.99 -27.80
CA ASN A 177 -16.01 -7.35 -28.17
C ASN A 177 -14.55 -7.64 -27.81
N ASP A 178 -13.64 -6.71 -28.11
CA ASP A 178 -12.23 -6.79 -27.71
C ASP A 178 -12.09 -6.92 -26.20
N LEU A 179 -12.85 -6.14 -25.43
CA LEU A 179 -12.81 -6.19 -23.97
C LEU A 179 -13.36 -7.52 -23.41
N LYS A 180 -14.43 -8.06 -24.01
CA LYS A 180 -14.99 -9.38 -23.64
C LYS A 180 -13.98 -10.48 -23.89
N GLU A 181 -13.28 -10.45 -25.03
CA GLU A 181 -12.30 -11.48 -25.39
C GLU A 181 -11.09 -11.45 -24.46
N LYS A 182 -10.55 -10.26 -24.15
CA LYS A 182 -9.47 -10.10 -23.16
C LYS A 182 -9.86 -10.70 -21.80
N ARG A 183 -11.05 -10.40 -21.29
CA ARG A 183 -11.57 -10.97 -20.03
C ARG A 183 -11.76 -12.48 -20.11
N ARG A 184 -12.14 -13.03 -21.26
CA ARG A 184 -12.28 -14.48 -21.46
C ARG A 184 -10.92 -15.17 -21.34
N ILE A 185 -9.90 -14.63 -22.01
CA ILE A 185 -8.53 -15.14 -21.97
C ILE A 185 -7.97 -15.08 -20.54
N GLU A 186 -8.14 -13.97 -19.83
CA GLU A 186 -7.68 -13.82 -18.44
C GLU A 186 -8.31 -14.85 -17.49
N ARG A 187 -9.63 -15.08 -17.61
CA ARG A 187 -10.33 -16.09 -16.79
C ARG A 187 -9.85 -17.50 -17.09
N GLU A 188 -9.60 -17.80 -18.37
CA GLU A 188 -9.07 -19.09 -18.80
C GLU A 188 -7.66 -19.35 -18.23
N GLN A 189 -6.77 -18.34 -18.29
CA GLN A 189 -5.45 -18.40 -17.69
C GLN A 189 -5.51 -18.58 -16.16
N GLN A 190 -6.40 -17.86 -15.47
CA GLN A 190 -6.59 -18.03 -14.03
C GLN A 190 -7.08 -19.43 -13.66
N ARG A 191 -7.99 -19.99 -14.46
CA ARG A 191 -8.50 -21.36 -14.26
C ARG A 191 -7.37 -22.38 -14.43
N ILE A 192 -6.60 -22.29 -15.51
CA ILE A 192 -5.45 -23.18 -15.76
C ILE A 192 -4.45 -23.09 -14.60
N ALA A 193 -4.06 -21.88 -14.19
CA ALA A 193 -3.12 -21.69 -13.09
C ALA A 193 -3.66 -22.18 -11.73
N TYR A 194 -4.98 -22.20 -11.53
CA TYR A 194 -5.62 -22.78 -10.34
C TYR A 194 -5.61 -24.31 -10.40
N GLU A 195 -5.97 -24.90 -11.55
CA GLU A 195 -5.96 -26.34 -11.77
C GLU A 195 -4.54 -26.93 -11.64
N GLU A 196 -3.53 -26.26 -12.20
CA GLU A 196 -2.12 -26.62 -12.02
C GLU A 196 -1.71 -26.59 -10.54
N ARG A 197 -2.08 -25.54 -9.80
CA ARG A 197 -1.82 -25.45 -8.35
C ARG A 197 -2.52 -26.56 -7.57
N LYS A 198 -3.72 -26.95 -7.98
CA LYS A 198 -4.48 -28.04 -7.36
C LYS A 198 -3.81 -29.39 -7.65
N ALA A 199 -3.45 -29.65 -8.90
CA ALA A 199 -2.74 -30.88 -9.31
C ALA A 199 -1.38 -31.03 -8.62
N GLN A 200 -0.64 -29.94 -8.42
CA GLN A 200 0.62 -29.96 -7.65
C GLN A 200 0.41 -30.29 -6.17
N ARG A 201 -0.74 -29.93 -5.58
CA ARG A 201 -1.09 -30.27 -4.18
C ARG A 201 -1.58 -31.71 -4.01
N GLU A 202 -2.08 -32.32 -5.08
CA GLU A 202 -2.58 -33.70 -5.10
C GLU A 202 -1.46 -34.74 -5.32
N GLN A 203 -0.23 -34.32 -5.63
CA GLN A 203 0.91 -35.23 -5.57
C GLN A 203 1.23 -35.59 -4.10
N PRO A 204 1.36 -36.88 -3.74
CA PRO A 204 1.68 -37.28 -2.38
C PRO A 204 3.05 -36.70 -1.99
N VAL A 205 3.06 -35.81 -1.00
CA VAL A 205 4.28 -35.22 -0.45
C VAL A 205 5.17 -36.37 0.03
N LYS A 206 6.31 -36.58 -0.64
CA LYS A 206 7.31 -37.55 -0.18
C LYS A 206 7.72 -37.19 1.26
N PRO A 207 7.75 -38.15 2.19
CA PRO A 207 8.21 -37.94 3.56
C PRO A 207 9.56 -37.23 3.56
N LYS A 208 9.68 -36.18 4.39
CA LYS A 208 10.94 -35.45 4.55
C LYS A 208 11.56 -35.85 5.89
N HIS A 209 12.64 -36.61 5.80
CA HIS A 209 13.44 -36.99 6.96
C HIS A 209 14.13 -35.77 7.58
N GLY A 210 14.36 -35.83 8.89
CA GLY A 210 14.93 -34.71 9.64
C GLY A 210 14.68 -34.85 11.13
N TYR A 211 14.74 -33.74 11.85
CA TYR A 211 14.70 -33.74 13.31
C TYR A 211 13.66 -32.76 13.84
N VAL A 212 12.97 -33.16 14.90
CA VAL A 212 12.19 -32.27 15.76
C VAL A 212 12.94 -32.08 17.06
N VAL A 213 13.15 -30.83 17.46
CA VAL A 213 13.95 -30.45 18.62
C VAL A 213 13.05 -29.70 19.61
N LEU A 214 13.07 -30.15 20.86
CA LEU A 214 12.47 -29.45 21.98
C LEU A 214 13.55 -28.61 22.65
N ILE A 215 13.31 -27.30 22.74
CA ILE A 215 14.19 -26.37 23.44
C ILE A 215 13.47 -25.72 24.61
N ARG A 216 14.22 -25.32 25.63
CA ARG A 216 13.77 -24.48 26.73
C ARG A 216 14.46 -23.13 26.66
N LEU A 217 13.68 -22.06 26.79
CA LEU A 217 14.15 -20.68 26.66
C LEU A 217 14.18 -20.01 28.03
N TYR A 218 15.26 -19.30 28.34
CA TYR A 218 15.45 -18.53 29.57
C TYR A 218 15.36 -17.02 29.29
N PRO A 219 14.94 -16.19 30.27
CA PRO A 219 14.59 -16.53 31.65
C PRO A 219 13.16 -17.06 31.84
N SER A 220 12.32 -17.10 30.80
CA SER A 220 10.91 -17.49 30.92
C SER A 220 10.69 -18.95 31.35
N GLY A 221 11.66 -19.82 31.09
CA GLY A 221 11.57 -21.26 31.37
C GLY A 221 10.60 -22.01 30.45
N HIS A 222 10.03 -21.33 29.44
CA HIS A 222 9.08 -21.90 28.49
C HIS A 222 9.76 -22.78 27.44
N TYR A 223 8.98 -23.71 26.88
CA TYR A 223 9.44 -24.65 25.89
C TYR A 223 9.00 -24.25 24.48
N LYS A 224 9.79 -24.64 23.48
CA LYS A 224 9.48 -24.44 22.06
C LYS A 224 9.87 -25.69 21.28
N PHE A 225 8.95 -26.20 20.48
CA PHE A 225 9.27 -27.19 19.46
C PHE A 225 9.78 -26.47 18.22
N THR A 226 10.87 -26.96 17.65
CA THR A 226 11.39 -26.54 16.33
C THR A 226 11.74 -27.78 15.53
N TYR A 227 11.99 -27.62 14.24
CA TYR A 227 12.36 -28.75 13.39
C TYR A 227 13.37 -28.34 12.33
N THR A 228 13.98 -29.35 11.71
CA THR A 228 14.76 -29.23 10.47
C THR A 228 14.50 -30.43 9.59
N VAL A 229 14.38 -30.23 8.28
CA VAL A 229 14.28 -31.31 7.27
C VAL A 229 15.65 -31.63 6.65
N SER A 230 16.73 -31.19 7.31
CA SER A 230 18.12 -31.51 6.95
C SER A 230 18.63 -32.63 7.83
N ALA A 231 19.56 -33.43 7.32
CA ALA A 231 20.28 -34.44 8.10
C ALA A 231 21.24 -33.82 9.15
N ASP A 232 21.54 -32.52 9.03
CA ASP A 232 22.45 -31.81 9.94
C ASP A 232 21.73 -31.26 11.20
N LEU A 233 21.63 -32.09 12.23
CA LEU A 233 21.12 -31.71 13.55
C LEU A 233 22.05 -30.70 14.25
N ASN A 234 23.36 -30.88 14.13
CA ASN A 234 24.36 -30.03 14.80
C ASN A 234 24.32 -28.60 14.29
N GLY A 235 24.23 -28.40 12.97
CA GLY A 235 24.05 -27.07 12.39
C GLY A 235 22.69 -26.44 12.73
N LYS A 236 21.65 -27.23 12.99
CA LYS A 236 20.39 -26.70 13.56
C LYS A 236 20.56 -26.24 15.00
N ILE A 237 21.23 -27.03 15.85
CA ILE A 237 21.51 -26.68 17.26
C ILE A 237 22.40 -25.44 17.34
N ASN A 238 23.45 -25.35 16.52
CA ASN A 238 24.36 -24.20 16.50
C ASN A 238 23.61 -22.92 16.12
N ARG A 239 22.77 -22.96 15.07
CA ARG A 239 21.92 -21.81 14.71
C ARG A 239 20.96 -21.39 15.82
N LEU A 240 20.40 -22.33 16.58
CA LEU A 240 19.56 -22.00 17.74
C LEU A 240 20.38 -21.34 18.85
N LYS A 241 21.61 -21.80 19.10
CA LYS A 241 22.53 -21.17 20.06
C LYS A 241 23.01 -19.79 19.58
N GLU A 242 23.15 -19.57 18.28
CA GLU A 242 23.43 -18.25 17.70
C GLU A 242 22.22 -17.31 17.84
N GLU A 243 21.01 -17.81 17.57
CA GLU A 243 19.77 -17.03 17.64
C GLU A 243 19.40 -16.62 19.07
N TYR A 244 19.55 -17.52 20.05
CA TYR A 244 19.11 -17.32 21.43
C TYR A 244 20.27 -17.15 22.43
N GLY A 245 21.53 -17.26 22.00
CA GLY A 245 22.71 -17.13 22.86
C GLY A 245 22.77 -18.17 23.98
N ASN A 246 23.18 -17.75 25.18
CA ASN A 246 23.22 -18.61 26.39
C ASN A 246 21.83 -18.87 27.00
N ASN A 247 20.77 -18.32 26.42
CA ASN A 247 19.41 -18.39 26.96
C ASN A 247 18.60 -19.56 26.38
N VAL A 248 19.26 -20.56 25.80
CA VAL A 248 18.61 -21.75 25.24
C VAL A 248 19.24 -23.04 25.77
N GLU A 249 18.40 -23.93 26.22
CA GLU A 249 18.73 -25.31 26.57
C GLU A 249 18.10 -26.25 25.55
N ILE A 250 18.89 -27.13 24.96
CA ILE A 250 18.38 -28.20 24.10
C ILE A 250 17.91 -29.34 25.01
N VAL A 251 16.60 -29.56 25.08
CA VAL A 251 15.99 -30.50 26.03
C VAL A 251 16.01 -31.91 25.48
N HIS A 252 15.62 -32.07 24.21
CA HIS A 252 15.64 -33.35 23.50
C HIS A 252 15.56 -33.11 21.99
N SER A 253 16.06 -34.07 21.20
CA SER A 253 15.93 -34.06 19.74
C SER A 253 15.56 -35.46 19.25
N VAL A 254 14.59 -35.52 18.34
CA VAL A 254 14.02 -36.75 17.83
C VAL A 254 14.19 -36.78 16.31
N GLU A 255 14.78 -37.84 15.78
CA GLU A 255 14.86 -38.08 14.33
C GLU A 255 13.54 -38.63 13.81
N THR A 256 13.07 -38.14 12.66
CA THR A 256 11.74 -38.42 12.13
C THR A 256 11.79 -38.81 10.66
N TYR A 257 10.95 -39.77 10.27
CA TYR A 257 10.72 -40.19 8.89
C TYR A 257 9.94 -39.14 8.08
N ASP A 258 8.87 -38.58 8.64
CA ASP A 258 8.09 -37.47 8.09
C ASP A 258 8.07 -36.29 9.08
N THR A 259 9.13 -35.48 9.04
CA THR A 259 9.35 -34.35 9.98
C THR A 259 8.17 -33.38 10.00
N LEU A 260 7.59 -33.08 8.84
CA LEU A 260 6.52 -32.09 8.74
C LEU A 260 5.23 -32.59 9.38
N LYS A 261 4.87 -33.86 9.15
CA LYS A 261 3.69 -34.44 9.81
C LYS A 261 3.95 -34.64 11.29
N PHE A 262 5.10 -35.19 11.69
CA PHE A 262 5.43 -35.37 13.09
C PHE A 262 5.40 -34.04 13.87
N TYR A 263 5.96 -32.97 13.30
CA TYR A 263 5.92 -31.65 13.94
C TYR A 263 4.51 -31.04 13.96
N HIS A 264 3.84 -30.91 12.80
CA HIS A 264 2.58 -30.17 12.71
C HIS A 264 1.35 -30.95 13.19
N GLN A 265 1.33 -32.28 12.98
CA GLN A 265 0.18 -33.13 13.29
C GLN A 265 0.31 -33.80 14.64
N PHE A 266 1.53 -34.05 15.14
CA PHE A 266 1.74 -34.60 16.48
C PHE A 266 2.23 -33.55 17.47
N ALA A 267 3.47 -33.08 17.39
CA ALA A 267 4.06 -32.21 18.42
C ALA A 267 3.23 -30.94 18.71
N LYS A 268 2.81 -30.21 17.67
CA LYS A 268 1.98 -29.00 17.87
C LYS A 268 0.58 -29.29 18.39
N LYS A 269 -0.02 -30.43 18.03
CA LYS A 269 -1.40 -30.77 18.42
C LYS A 269 -1.47 -31.38 19.81
N GLN A 270 -0.59 -32.34 20.10
CA GLN A 270 -0.50 -33.03 21.38
C GLN A 270 -0.32 -32.06 22.54
N PHE A 271 0.54 -31.05 22.37
CA PHE A 271 0.84 -30.06 23.41
C PHE A 271 0.07 -28.75 23.22
N SER A 272 -0.93 -28.68 22.33
CA SER A 272 -1.68 -27.44 22.05
C SER A 272 -2.36 -26.83 23.29
N ASN A 273 -2.83 -27.66 24.21
CA ASN A 273 -3.43 -27.23 25.49
C ASN A 273 -2.42 -26.61 26.47
N ARG A 274 -1.11 -26.68 26.17
CA ARG A 274 -0.02 -26.06 26.94
C ARG A 274 0.53 -24.79 26.29
N LEU A 275 -0.07 -24.34 25.18
CA LEU A 275 0.39 -23.18 24.42
C LEU A 275 0.03 -21.88 25.17
N ILE A 276 1.02 -21.03 25.40
CA ILE A 276 0.82 -19.70 26.02
C ILE A 276 0.85 -18.60 24.96
N GLU A 277 1.85 -18.63 24.07
CA GLU A 277 2.04 -17.59 23.05
C GLU A 277 2.48 -18.22 21.74
N LYS A 278 1.66 -18.16 20.68
CA LYS A 278 1.93 -18.57 19.27
C LYS A 278 2.72 -19.88 19.04
N THR A 279 3.97 -19.95 19.50
CA THR A 279 4.91 -21.08 19.42
C THR A 279 5.55 -21.53 20.74
N LEU A 280 5.22 -20.93 21.89
CA LEU A 280 5.77 -21.21 23.21
C LEU A 280 4.78 -21.97 24.09
N TYR A 281 5.30 -22.94 24.83
CA TYR A 281 4.54 -23.89 25.63
C TYR A 281 5.00 -23.91 27.09
N GLN A 282 4.06 -24.05 28.02
CA GLN A 282 4.34 -24.37 29.43
C GLN A 282 4.13 -25.87 29.64
N LEU A 283 5.19 -26.62 29.38
CA LEU A 283 5.23 -28.07 29.56
C LEU A 283 5.54 -28.40 31.01
N THR A 284 4.85 -29.40 31.54
CA THR A 284 5.18 -30.02 32.83
C THR A 284 6.37 -30.97 32.69
N GLU A 285 6.96 -31.41 33.80
CA GLU A 285 8.02 -32.43 33.76
C GLU A 285 7.54 -33.75 33.13
N GLU A 286 6.27 -34.12 33.36
CA GLU A 286 5.63 -35.28 32.73
C GLU A 286 5.52 -35.12 31.20
N ASP A 287 5.13 -33.93 30.73
CA ASP A 287 5.03 -33.63 29.30
C ASP A 287 6.41 -33.73 28.60
N VAL A 288 7.46 -33.25 29.28
CA VAL A 288 8.84 -33.33 28.80
C VAL A 288 9.34 -34.77 28.80
N GLN A 289 9.05 -35.53 29.86
CA GLN A 289 9.44 -36.94 29.95
C GLN A 289 8.72 -37.79 28.89
N PHE A 290 7.43 -37.56 28.70
CA PHE A 290 6.65 -38.22 27.64
C PHE A 290 7.25 -37.97 26.25
N PHE A 291 7.74 -36.75 25.98
CA PHE A 291 8.45 -36.46 24.72
C PHE A 291 9.84 -37.10 24.65
N LYS A 292 10.53 -37.29 25.78
CA LYS A 292 11.84 -37.96 25.82
C LYS A 292 11.75 -39.48 25.68
N ASP A 293 10.63 -40.07 26.09
CA ASP A 293 10.43 -41.52 26.07
C ASP A 293 10.25 -42.08 24.66
N GLU A 294 9.99 -41.22 23.66
CA GLU A 294 9.80 -41.56 22.24
C GLU A 294 8.76 -42.67 21.98
N LYS A 295 7.83 -42.86 22.93
CA LYS A 295 6.72 -43.81 22.85
C LYS A 295 5.43 -43.07 22.61
N TYR A 296 5.14 -42.81 21.34
CA TYR A 296 3.99 -42.02 20.93
C TYR A 296 2.81 -42.89 20.46
N PRO A 297 1.61 -42.31 20.30
CA PRO A 297 0.50 -42.98 19.64
C PRO A 297 0.88 -43.48 18.23
N ALA A 298 0.24 -44.56 17.76
CA ALA A 298 0.64 -45.27 16.54
C ALA A 298 0.82 -44.38 15.30
N ASN A 299 -0.06 -43.40 15.11
CA ASN A 299 0.02 -42.43 14.01
C ASN A 299 1.27 -41.54 14.08
N ALA A 300 1.71 -41.17 15.28
CA ALA A 300 2.94 -40.42 15.48
C ALA A 300 4.18 -41.31 15.33
N MET A 301 4.09 -42.59 15.73
CA MET A 301 5.13 -43.58 15.48
C MET A 301 5.34 -43.83 13.98
N ASP A 302 4.28 -43.82 13.18
CA ASP A 302 4.38 -43.93 11.71
C ASP A 302 5.15 -42.76 11.09
N TRP A 303 5.04 -41.55 11.64
CA TRP A 303 5.81 -40.39 11.17
C TRP A 303 7.21 -40.32 11.77
N LEU A 304 7.42 -40.98 12.91
CA LEU A 304 8.71 -41.09 13.57
C LEU A 304 9.60 -42.12 12.86
N GLU A 305 9.15 -43.37 12.83
CA GLU A 305 9.92 -44.53 12.36
C GLU A 305 9.64 -44.87 10.88
N GLY A 306 8.57 -44.32 10.30
CA GLY A 306 7.98 -44.84 9.07
C GLY A 306 7.02 -45.98 9.38
N SER A 307 5.98 -46.17 8.56
CA SER A 307 5.06 -47.30 8.74
C SER A 307 5.84 -48.62 8.74
N ARG A 308 5.75 -49.42 9.82
CA ARG A 308 6.30 -50.78 9.89
C ARG A 308 5.58 -51.80 9.00
N VAL A 309 4.84 -51.32 8.00
CA VAL A 309 4.20 -52.16 6.99
C VAL A 309 5.24 -52.43 5.91
N LYS A 310 5.92 -53.58 6.05
CA LYS A 310 6.45 -54.32 4.91
C LYS A 310 5.32 -54.69 3.96
#